data_AF-A0A2W5EZW4-F1
#
_entry.id   AF-A0A2W5EZW4-F1
#
_cell.length_a   1.000
_cell.length_b   1.000
_cell.length_c   1.000
_cell.angle_alpha   90.00
_cell.angle_beta   90.00
_cell.angle_gamma   90.00
#
_symmetry.space_group_name_H-M   'P 1'
#
loop_
_entity.id
_entity.type
_entity.pdbx_description
1 polymer ?
#
loop_
_entity_poly.entity_id
_entity_poly.type
_entity_poly.pdbx_seq_one_letter_code
_entity_poly.pdbx_strand_id
1 'polypeptide(L)'
;MAGFKEILEKYRKISFSQKDKGERFERLMKAYLLTDPKYAYKFKKVWLWNEFPSKVDIGGSDTGIDLVALTNDGDYWAIQCKFFDEKTTIDKKAVDTFMSTSGRSFKDVNTLQTVKFVQRLWISTTSKWTDNAVTSGLLSSNI
;
A
#
# COMPACT_ATOMS: atom_id res chain seq x y z
N MET A 1 -8.16 7.28 -25.34
CA MET A 1 -8.01 6.55 -24.06
C MET A 1 -7.33 7.48 -23.09
N ALA A 2 -7.87 7.67 -21.89
CA ALA A 2 -7.19 8.49 -20.90
C ALA A 2 -5.98 7.72 -20.35
N GLY A 3 -4.78 8.30 -20.43
CA GLY A 3 -3.57 7.67 -19.89
C GLY A 3 -3.60 7.61 -18.36
N PHE A 4 -2.81 6.72 -17.76
CA PHE A 4 -2.70 6.59 -16.29
C PHE A 4 -2.43 7.94 -15.59
N LYS A 5 -1.58 8.78 -16.20
CA LYS A 5 -1.30 10.15 -15.72
C LYS A 5 -2.53 11.07 -15.73
N GLU A 6 -3.40 10.97 -16.74
CA GLU A 6 -4.63 11.77 -16.81
C GLU A 6 -5.64 11.35 -15.73
N ILE A 7 -5.67 10.06 -15.38
CA ILE A 7 -6.49 9.55 -14.27
C ILE A 7 -5.96 10.10 -12.94
N LEU A 8 -4.64 10.12 -12.72
CA LEU A 8 -4.04 10.72 -11.54
C LEU A 8 -4.34 12.22 -11.43
N GLU A 9 -4.18 12.98 -12.51
CA GLU A 9 -4.51 14.41 -12.57
C GLU A 9 -6.00 14.67 -12.31
N LYS A 10 -6.88 13.81 -12.82
CA LYS A 10 -8.31 13.88 -12.54
C LYS A 10 -8.60 13.69 -11.04
N TYR A 11 -7.95 12.72 -10.38
CA TYR A 11 -8.09 12.52 -8.94
C TYR A 11 -7.56 13.71 -8.12
N ARG A 12 -6.48 14.37 -8.57
CA ARG A 12 -5.98 15.59 -7.92
C ARG A 12 -7.02 16.72 -7.93
N LYS A 13 -7.73 16.88 -9.06
CA LYS A 13 -8.65 18.02 -9.31
C LYS A 13 -10.07 17.84 -8.76
N ILE A 14 -10.58 16.62 -8.70
CA ILE A 14 -12.02 16.36 -8.42
C ILE A 14 -12.34 16.15 -6.93
N SER A 15 -11.36 15.87 -6.09
CA SER A 15 -11.66 15.40 -4.74
C SER A 15 -11.89 16.52 -3.71
N PHE A 16 -12.94 16.33 -2.93
CA PHE A 16 -13.47 17.27 -1.94
C PHE A 16 -12.68 17.29 -0.61
N SER A 17 -11.87 16.26 -0.30
CA SER A 17 -11.04 16.20 0.91
C SER A 17 -9.80 15.30 0.73
N GLN A 18 -8.76 15.50 1.55
CA GLN A 18 -7.55 14.65 1.51
C GLN A 18 -7.83 13.18 1.83
N LYS A 19 -8.84 12.89 2.66
CA LYS A 19 -9.27 11.51 2.96
C LYS A 19 -9.89 10.83 1.74
N ASP A 20 -10.81 11.50 1.05
CA ASP A 20 -11.43 10.98 -0.18
C ASP A 20 -10.39 10.78 -1.30
N LYS A 21 -9.38 11.66 -1.39
CA LYS A 21 -8.23 11.46 -2.29
C LYS A 21 -7.47 10.17 -1.96
N GLY A 22 -7.17 9.94 -0.68
CA GLY A 22 -6.49 8.74 -0.20
C GLY A 22 -7.25 7.47 -0.58
N GLU A 23 -8.52 7.37 -0.18
CA GLU A 23 -9.35 6.18 -0.44
C GLU A 23 -9.51 5.88 -1.95
N ARG A 24 -9.65 6.91 -2.78
CA ARG A 24 -9.70 6.75 -4.25
C ARG A 24 -8.37 6.26 -4.82
N PHE A 25 -7.26 6.79 -4.31
CA PHE A 25 -5.94 6.36 -4.72
C PHE A 25 -5.67 4.91 -4.32
N GLU A 26 -6.03 4.49 -3.12
CA GLU A 26 -5.92 3.09 -2.67
C GLU A 26 -6.68 2.13 -3.59
N ARG A 27 -7.91 2.49 -3.98
CA ARG A 27 -8.71 1.70 -4.93
C ARG A 27 -8.08 1.64 -6.32
N LEU A 28 -7.51 2.75 -6.80
CA LEU A 28 -6.74 2.78 -8.05
C LEU A 28 -5.52 1.87 -7.96
N MET A 29 -4.78 1.90 -6.84
CA MET A 29 -3.60 1.07 -6.63
C MET A 29 -3.93 -0.41 -6.54
N LYS A 30 -5.03 -0.78 -5.88
CA LYS A 30 -5.55 -2.16 -5.91
C LYS A 30 -5.79 -2.64 -7.34
N ALA A 31 -6.42 -1.82 -8.19
CA ALA A 31 -6.64 -2.17 -9.60
C ALA A 31 -5.33 -2.24 -10.39
N TYR A 32 -4.42 -1.29 -10.20
CA TYR A 32 -3.10 -1.26 -10.82
C TYR A 32 -2.28 -2.51 -10.49
N LEU A 33 -2.20 -2.91 -9.21
CA LEU A 33 -1.44 -4.09 -8.78
C LEU A 33 -1.98 -5.41 -9.36
N LEU A 34 -3.27 -5.46 -9.71
CA LEU A 34 -3.91 -6.61 -10.34
C LEU A 34 -3.85 -6.61 -11.87
N THR A 35 -3.50 -5.48 -12.51
CA THR A 35 -3.58 -5.33 -13.97
C THR A 35 -2.24 -5.03 -14.63
N ASP A 36 -1.32 -4.35 -13.93
CA ASP A 36 0.00 -4.04 -14.48
C ASP A 36 0.85 -5.30 -14.58
N PRO A 37 1.44 -5.63 -15.75
CA PRO A 37 2.26 -6.82 -15.95
C PRO A 37 3.41 -6.98 -14.94
N LYS A 38 3.92 -5.89 -14.35
CA LYS A 38 4.95 -5.94 -13.31
C LYS A 38 4.49 -6.71 -12.07
N TYR A 39 3.20 -6.67 -11.76
CA TYR A 39 2.62 -7.22 -10.53
C TYR A 39 1.54 -8.28 -10.77
N ALA A 40 0.80 -8.20 -11.88
CA ALA A 40 -0.34 -9.06 -12.19
C ALA A 40 0.01 -10.55 -12.20
N TYR A 41 1.21 -10.92 -12.68
CA TYR A 41 1.67 -12.31 -12.65
C TYR A 41 2.10 -12.80 -11.25
N LYS A 42 2.30 -11.89 -10.31
CA LYS A 42 2.76 -12.19 -8.95
C LYS A 42 1.62 -12.29 -7.96
N PHE A 43 0.64 -11.40 -8.03
CA PHE A 43 -0.43 -11.31 -7.05
C PHE A 43 -1.66 -12.10 -7.46
N LYS A 44 -2.06 -13.00 -6.58
CA LYS A 44 -3.31 -13.75 -6.66
C LYS A 44 -4.51 -12.88 -6.27
N LYS A 45 -4.34 -12.06 -5.23
CA LYS A 45 -5.41 -11.22 -4.67
C LYS A 45 -4.85 -9.99 -4.00
N VAL A 46 -5.58 -8.88 -4.06
CA VAL A 46 -5.27 -7.64 -3.35
C VAL A 46 -6.52 -7.17 -2.61
N TRP A 47 -6.38 -6.80 -1.34
CA TRP A 47 -7.45 -6.24 -0.50
C TRP A 47 -7.14 -4.79 -0.15
N LEU A 48 -8.21 -3.99 0.02
CA LEU A 48 -8.10 -2.81 0.87
C LEU A 48 -7.90 -3.26 2.32
N TRP A 49 -7.20 -2.48 3.15
CA TRP A 49 -6.95 -2.83 4.55
C TRP A 49 -8.23 -3.16 5.30
N ASN A 50 -9.29 -2.39 5.06
CA ASN A 50 -10.59 -2.60 5.69
C ASN A 50 -11.28 -3.92 5.29
N GLU A 51 -10.89 -4.50 4.17
CA GLU A 51 -11.40 -5.78 3.64
C GLU A 51 -10.51 -6.97 4.03
N PHE A 52 -9.33 -6.73 4.60
CA PHE A 52 -8.38 -7.79 4.91
C PHE A 52 -8.86 -8.63 6.10
N PRO A 53 -9.04 -9.96 5.95
CA PRO A 53 -9.69 -10.79 6.96
C PRO A 53 -8.92 -10.89 8.28
N SER A 54 -7.59 -10.88 8.22
CA SER A 54 -6.74 -11.03 9.42
C SER A 54 -6.32 -9.69 10.04
N LYS A 55 -6.97 -8.58 9.68
CA LYS A 55 -6.58 -7.22 10.17
C LYS A 55 -6.60 -7.10 11.69
N VAL A 56 -7.53 -7.81 12.35
CA VAL A 56 -7.73 -7.77 13.80
C VAL A 56 -6.52 -8.25 14.61
N ASP A 57 -5.73 -9.19 14.05
CA ASP A 57 -4.53 -9.73 14.69
C ASP A 57 -3.33 -8.76 14.58
N ILE A 58 -3.36 -7.87 13.59
CA ILE A 58 -2.24 -6.99 13.25
C ILE A 58 -2.39 -5.63 13.96
N GLY A 59 -3.61 -5.12 14.11
CA GLY A 59 -3.87 -3.85 14.81
C GLY A 59 -5.16 -3.14 14.39
N GLY A 60 -5.41 -1.99 15.03
CA GLY A 60 -6.63 -1.17 14.85
C GLY A 60 -6.56 -0.14 13.71
N SER A 61 -7.09 1.06 13.94
CA SER A 61 -7.37 2.08 12.91
C SER A 61 -6.15 2.87 12.38
N ASP A 62 -4.94 2.62 12.88
CA ASP A 62 -3.73 3.39 12.50
C ASP A 62 -2.52 2.46 12.33
N THR A 63 -2.58 1.60 11.30
CA THR A 63 -1.53 0.62 10.98
C THR A 63 -0.54 1.12 9.93
N GLY A 64 -0.88 2.20 9.21
CA GLY A 64 -0.18 2.59 7.99
C GLY A 64 -0.27 1.55 6.87
N ILE A 65 -1.02 0.46 7.01
CA ILE A 65 -1.22 -0.50 5.92
C ILE A 65 -2.49 -0.09 5.19
N ASP A 66 -2.38 0.21 3.90
CA ASP A 66 -3.55 0.57 3.09
C ASP A 66 -4.05 -0.61 2.27
N LEU A 67 -3.13 -1.44 1.75
CA LEU A 67 -3.47 -2.65 1.00
C LEU A 67 -2.68 -3.85 1.51
N VAL A 68 -3.25 -5.04 1.30
CA VAL A 68 -2.57 -6.31 1.48
C VAL A 68 -2.66 -7.08 0.16
N ALA A 69 -1.54 -7.65 -0.29
CA ALA A 69 -1.52 -8.55 -1.44
C ALA A 69 -1.13 -9.97 -1.02
N LEU A 70 -1.82 -10.96 -1.59
CA LEU A 70 -1.47 -12.38 -1.53
C LEU A 70 -0.84 -12.77 -2.86
N THR A 71 0.35 -13.36 -2.83
CA THR A 71 1.03 -13.87 -4.02
C THR A 71 0.45 -15.21 -4.47
N ASN A 72 0.79 -15.61 -5.70
CA ASN A 72 0.47 -16.94 -6.20
C ASN A 72 1.15 -18.06 -5.38
N ASP A 73 2.27 -17.76 -4.72
CA ASP A 73 3.03 -18.68 -3.87
C ASP A 73 2.48 -18.78 -2.43
N GLY A 74 1.47 -17.99 -2.08
CA GLY A 74 0.86 -18.00 -0.74
C GLY A 74 1.45 -16.98 0.24
N ASP A 75 2.32 -16.09 -0.22
CA ASP A 75 2.95 -15.07 0.61
C ASP A 75 2.11 -13.79 0.73
N TYR A 76 2.25 -13.10 1.86
CA TYR A 76 1.59 -11.81 2.09
C TYR A 76 2.54 -10.62 1.99
N TRP A 77 2.09 -9.58 1.29
CA TRP A 77 2.77 -8.29 1.17
C TRP A 77 1.93 -7.20 1.85
N ALA A 78 2.57 -6.39 2.69
CA ALA A 78 1.96 -5.17 3.22
C ALA A 78 2.29 -4.00 2.28
N ILE A 79 1.29 -3.16 2.01
CA ILE A 79 1.45 -2.06 1.05
C ILE A 79 0.90 -0.77 1.66
N GLN A 80 1.69 0.30 1.61
CA GLN A 80 1.27 1.67 1.88
C GLN A 80 1.23 2.44 0.57
N CYS A 81 0.14 3.16 0.35
CA CYS A 81 -0.11 4.07 -0.75
C CYS A 81 -0.11 5.52 -0.22
N LYS A 82 0.75 6.38 -0.75
CA LYS A 82 0.69 7.81 -0.45
C LYS A 82 0.49 8.64 -1.70
N PHE A 83 -0.66 9.32 -1.73
CA PHE A 83 -1.01 10.26 -2.77
C PHE A 83 -0.56 11.67 -2.38
N PHE A 84 0.71 11.97 -2.67
CA PHE A 84 1.32 13.24 -2.35
C PHE A 84 1.22 14.24 -3.51
N ASP A 85 1.14 15.53 -3.16
CA ASP A 85 1.52 16.60 -4.08
C ASP A 85 3.05 16.56 -4.28
N GLU A 86 3.56 17.03 -5.41
CA GLU A 86 4.98 16.92 -5.80
C GLU A 86 5.94 17.62 -4.83
N LYS A 87 5.42 18.49 -3.96
CA LYS A 87 6.17 19.22 -2.94
C LYS A 87 6.09 18.60 -1.55
N THR A 88 5.26 17.58 -1.34
CA THR A 88 5.11 16.96 -0.02
C THR A 88 6.21 15.93 0.22
N THR A 89 6.80 16.00 1.40
CA THR A 89 7.83 15.07 1.86
C THR A 89 7.19 13.91 2.62
N ILE A 90 7.75 12.72 2.48
CA ILE A 90 7.33 11.55 3.26
C ILE A 90 7.63 11.78 4.75
N ASP A 91 6.57 11.72 5.58
CA ASP A 91 6.67 11.83 7.04
C ASP A 91 7.29 10.55 7.63
N LYS A 92 8.38 10.73 8.39
CA LYS A 92 9.05 9.64 9.10
C LYS A 92 8.09 8.87 10.01
N LYS A 93 7.15 9.56 10.66
CA LYS A 93 6.17 8.91 11.54
C LYS A 93 5.31 7.91 10.77
N ALA A 94 4.89 8.24 9.54
CA ALA A 94 4.12 7.32 8.70
C ALA A 94 4.93 6.08 8.31
N VAL A 95 6.22 6.25 8.01
CA VAL A 95 7.13 5.13 7.74
C VAL A 95 7.31 4.25 8.98
N ASP A 96 7.58 4.85 10.14
CA ASP A 96 7.79 4.14 11.40
C ASP A 96 6.54 3.32 11.81
N THR A 97 5.34 3.91 11.69
CA THR A 97 4.07 3.21 11.92
C THR A 97 3.93 2.02 10.98
N PHE A 98 4.10 2.24 9.67
CA PHE A 98 3.98 1.17 8.68
C PHE A 98 4.96 0.03 8.93
N MET A 99 6.24 0.34 9.20
CA MET A 99 7.28 -0.65 9.48
C MET A 99 6.99 -1.44 10.76
N SER A 100 6.54 -0.77 11.82
CA SER A 100 6.18 -1.42 13.09
C SER A 100 5.02 -2.39 12.91
N THR A 101 3.94 -1.96 12.25
CA THR A 101 2.72 -2.76 12.13
C THR A 101 2.88 -3.91 11.13
N SER A 102 3.54 -3.67 10.00
CA SER A 102 3.86 -4.72 9.03
C SER A 102 4.96 -5.69 9.50
N GLY A 103 5.55 -5.47 10.67
CA GLY A 103 6.44 -6.42 11.35
C GLY A 103 5.71 -7.52 12.13
N ARG A 104 4.40 -7.37 12.36
CA ARG A 104 3.61 -8.28 13.19
C ARG A 104 3.25 -9.55 12.43
N SER A 105 3.06 -10.63 13.20
CA SER A 105 2.49 -11.89 12.69
C SER A 105 0.99 -11.92 12.90
N PHE A 106 0.27 -12.67 12.08
CA PHE A 106 -1.19 -12.82 12.12
C PHE A 106 -1.59 -14.23 11.70
N LYS A 107 -2.83 -14.64 12.00
CA LYS A 107 -3.32 -15.95 11.55
C LYS A 107 -3.94 -15.84 10.16
N ASP A 108 -3.52 -16.70 9.25
CA ASP A 108 -4.23 -16.89 7.98
C ASP A 108 -5.58 -17.56 8.26
N VAL A 109 -6.68 -16.93 7.81
CA VAL A 109 -8.04 -17.43 8.09
C VAL A 109 -8.38 -18.74 7.39
N ASN A 110 -7.66 -19.10 6.33
CA ASN A 110 -7.90 -20.32 5.56
C ASN A 110 -7.04 -21.48 6.06
N THR A 111 -5.77 -21.22 6.37
CA THR A 111 -4.82 -22.27 6.79
C THR A 111 -4.68 -22.38 8.31
N LEU A 112 -5.14 -21.37 9.06
CA LEU A 112 -5.00 -21.22 10.51
C LEU A 112 -3.53 -21.10 11.00
N GLN A 113 -2.58 -21.01 10.07
CA GLN A 113 -1.16 -20.86 10.40
C GLN A 113 -0.84 -19.42 10.77
N THR A 114 0.09 -19.26 11.71
CA THR A 114 0.69 -17.96 12.01
C THR A 114 1.67 -17.60 10.89
N VAL A 115 1.38 -16.52 10.19
CA VAL A 115 2.16 -16.00 9.07
C VAL A 115 2.59 -14.56 9.33
N LYS A 116 3.46 -14.03 8.47
CA LYS A 116 3.93 -12.64 8.50
C LYS A 116 3.97 -12.07 7.09
N PHE A 117 3.99 -10.75 6.99
CA PHE A 117 4.31 -10.12 5.71
C PHE A 117 5.77 -10.39 5.35
N VAL A 118 6.01 -10.94 4.16
CA VAL A 118 7.36 -11.24 3.66
C VAL A 118 7.98 -10.05 2.92
N GLN A 119 7.15 -9.11 2.47
CA GLN A 119 7.55 -7.92 1.73
C GLN A 119 6.72 -6.70 2.13
N ARG A 120 7.37 -5.54 2.03
CA ARG A 120 6.78 -4.23 2.33
C ARG A 120 6.96 -3.33 1.12
N LEU A 121 5.85 -2.92 0.52
CA LEU A 121 5.83 -2.07 -0.67
C LEU A 121 5.29 -0.69 -0.31
N TRP A 122 6.02 0.34 -0.70
CA TRP A 122 5.57 1.72 -0.61
C TRP A 122 5.34 2.27 -2.00
N ILE A 123 4.12 2.74 -2.23
CA ILE A 123 3.68 3.29 -3.50
C ILE A 123 3.42 4.78 -3.29
N SER A 124 4.10 5.64 -4.06
CA SER A 124 3.91 7.07 -4.00
C SER A 124 3.97 7.74 -5.36
N THR A 125 3.26 8.87 -5.49
CA THR A 125 3.32 9.77 -6.66
C THR A 125 4.46 10.79 -6.58
N THR A 126 5.28 10.73 -5.53
CA THR A 126 6.48 11.57 -5.35
C THR A 126 7.67 10.68 -5.04
N SER A 127 8.84 11.10 -5.54
CA SER A 127 10.13 10.47 -5.28
C SER A 127 10.96 11.23 -4.22
N LYS A 128 10.36 12.21 -3.52
CA LYS A 128 11.04 13.00 -2.48
C LYS A 128 11.01 12.29 -1.13
N TRP A 129 11.96 11.38 -0.94
CA TRP A 129 12.28 10.78 0.34
C TRP A 129 13.09 11.76 1.20
N THR A 130 12.90 11.77 2.53
CA THR A 130 13.91 12.38 3.42
C THR A 130 15.13 11.45 3.48
N ASP A 131 16.33 12.01 3.68
CA ASP A 131 17.61 11.25 3.72
C ASP A 131 17.60 10.07 4.70
N ASN A 132 16.71 10.09 5.72
CA ASN A 132 16.58 9.05 6.73
C ASN A 132 15.59 7.92 6.40
N ALA A 133 14.89 7.96 5.26
CA ALA A 133 13.83 7.00 4.92
C ALA A 133 14.29 5.84 4.01
N VAL A 134 15.56 5.85 3.56
CA VAL A 134 16.10 4.89 2.58
C VAL A 134 16.66 3.61 3.22
N THR A 135 16.77 3.52 4.56
CA THR A 135 17.53 2.46 5.23
C THR A 135 16.69 1.30 5.81
N SER A 136 15.39 1.19 5.49
CA SER A 136 14.46 0.27 6.20
C SER A 136 14.02 -1.00 5.45
N GLY A 137 14.67 -1.38 4.33
CA GLY A 137 14.30 -2.60 3.57
C GLY A 137 12.95 -2.49 2.85
N LEU A 138 12.53 -1.26 2.57
CA LEU A 138 11.29 -0.91 1.89
C LEU A 138 11.49 -0.93 0.37
N LEU A 139 10.65 -1.66 -0.37
CA LEU A 139 10.60 -1.49 -1.82
C LEU A 139 9.78 -0.25 -2.14
N SER A 140 10.32 0.68 -2.91
CA SER A 140 9.60 1.87 -3.39
C SER A 140 9.25 1.72 -4.87
N SER A 141 8.02 2.07 -5.23
CA SER A 141 7.60 2.24 -6.62
C SER A 141 7.02 3.63 -6.80
N ASN A 142 7.68 4.44 -7.61
CA ASN A 142 7.15 5.70 -8.08
C ASN A 142 6.28 5.43 -9.31
N ILE A 143 5.08 5.97 -9.31
CA ILE A 143 4.09 5.83 -10.39
C ILE A 143 3.52 7.19 -10.77
#